data_AF-A0A6C0D1H5-F1
#
_entry.id   AF-A0A6C0D1H5-F1
#
_cell.length_a   1.000
_cell.length_b   1.000
_cell.length_c   1.000
_cell.angle_alpha   90.00
_cell.angle_beta   90.00
_cell.angle_gamma   90.00
#
_symmetry.space_group_name_H-M   'P 1'
#
loop_
_entity.id
_entity.type
_entity.pdbx_description
1 polymer ?
#
loop_
_entity_poly.entity_id
_entity_poly.type
_entity_poly.pdbx_seq_one_letter_code
_entity_poly.pdbx_strand_id
1 'polypeptide(L)'
;MKILKYFPIFVAIVLIIFIIYMIVQQIKENYQQSDPMLDRLREKIAPLFEQTYNSGVLKGLDRKDILNHIKLYRGEKSYTINKEKIFLCLKDEHNDYYDMNMLVYVLLHEISHVFCTNIGHTQEFHDIFEAILKKATELGIYDPTLEIRNDYCTFNDGK
;
A
#
# COMPACT_ATOMS: atom_id res chain seq x y z
N MET A 1 -36.41 5.97 -39.22
CA MET A 1 -35.20 6.50 -39.90
C MET A 1 -34.47 7.60 -39.12
N LYS A 2 -35.13 8.44 -38.30
CA LYS A 2 -34.44 9.48 -37.50
C LYS A 2 -33.56 8.90 -36.36
N ILE A 3 -33.98 7.81 -35.73
CA ILE A 3 -33.25 7.15 -34.62
C ILE A 3 -31.85 6.67 -35.06
N LEU A 4 -31.71 6.11 -36.26
CA LEU A 4 -30.40 5.70 -36.80
C LEU A 4 -29.43 6.88 -37.01
N LYS A 5 -29.95 8.10 -37.23
CA LYS A 5 -29.10 9.29 -37.45
C LYS A 5 -28.44 9.77 -36.15
N TYR A 6 -29.11 9.60 -35.01
CA TYR A 6 -28.58 10.02 -33.70
C TYR A 6 -27.81 8.90 -32.99
N PHE A 7 -27.97 7.65 -33.41
CA PHE A 7 -27.22 6.51 -32.88
C PHE A 7 -25.69 6.69 -32.86
N PRO A 8 -25.01 7.10 -33.95
CA PRO A 8 -23.55 7.30 -33.91
C PRO A 8 -23.13 8.45 -32.98
N ILE A 9 -23.95 9.50 -32.87
CA ILE A 9 -23.70 10.64 -31.96
C ILE A 9 -23.81 10.17 -30.51
N PHE A 10 -24.83 9.38 -30.19
CA PHE A 10 -25.01 8.78 -28.87
C PHE A 10 -23.83 7.88 -28.50
N VAL A 11 -23.39 7.01 -29.41
CA VAL A 11 -22.21 6.15 -29.20
C VAL A 11 -20.96 6.99 -28.96
N ALA A 12 -20.74 8.05 -29.75
CA ALA A 12 -19.60 8.94 -29.55
C ALA A 12 -19.62 9.63 -28.17
N ILE A 13 -20.79 10.10 -27.71
CA ILE A 13 -20.94 10.69 -26.36
C ILE A 13 -20.60 9.67 -25.27
N VAL A 14 -21.11 8.44 -25.38
CA VAL A 14 -20.82 7.37 -24.40
C VAL A 14 -19.31 7.06 -24.36
N LEU A 15 -18.65 6.97 -25.53
CA LEU A 15 -17.20 6.75 -25.60
C LEU A 15 -16.42 7.91 -24.97
N ILE A 16 -16.81 9.16 -25.22
CA ILE A 16 -16.17 10.34 -24.61
C ILE A 16 -16.32 10.31 -23.09
N ILE A 17 -17.52 10.03 -22.58
CA ILE A 17 -17.77 9.92 -21.14
C ILE A 17 -16.89 8.82 -20.52
N PHE A 18 -16.78 7.65 -21.18
CA PHE A 18 -15.94 6.56 -20.73
C PHE A 18 -14.45 6.94 -20.69
N ILE A 19 -13.94 7.63 -21.72
CA ILE A 19 -12.55 8.11 -21.75
C ILE A 19 -12.30 9.14 -20.64
N ILE A 20 -13.22 10.09 -20.44
CA ILE A 20 -13.11 11.07 -19.34
C ILE A 20 -13.07 10.35 -18.00
N TYR A 21 -13.94 9.36 -17.78
CA TYR A 21 -13.94 8.55 -16.57
C TYR A 21 -12.58 7.86 -16.34
N MET A 22 -12.02 7.23 -17.37
CA MET A 22 -10.69 6.59 -17.29
C MET A 22 -9.57 7.59 -16.95
N ILE A 23 -9.60 8.78 -17.55
CA ILE A 23 -8.62 9.84 -17.26
C ILE A 23 -8.74 10.31 -15.80
N VAL A 24 -9.98 10.53 -15.32
CA VAL A 24 -10.22 10.94 -13.92
C VAL A 24 -9.69 9.88 -12.96
N GLN A 25 -9.89 8.59 -13.26
CA GLN A 25 -9.34 7.51 -12.42
C GLN A 25 -7.81 7.48 -12.44
N GLN A 26 -7.18 7.68 -13.59
CA GLN A 26 -5.72 7.74 -13.68
C GLN A 26 -5.14 8.92 -12.88
N ILE A 27 -5.79 10.10 -12.97
CA ILE A 27 -5.38 11.28 -12.19
C ILE A 27 -5.51 11.00 -10.69
N LYS A 28 -6.61 10.37 -10.26
CA LYS A 28 -6.82 10.00 -8.87
C LYS A 28 -5.73 9.04 -8.38
N GLU A 29 -5.43 7.99 -9.12
CA GLU A 29 -4.37 7.05 -8.76
C GLU A 29 -3.01 7.75 -8.65
N ASN A 30 -2.66 8.60 -9.62
CA ASN A 30 -1.41 9.35 -9.61
C ASN A 30 -1.30 10.27 -8.40
N TYR A 31 -2.38 11.00 -8.07
CA TYR A 31 -2.43 11.86 -6.90
C TYR A 31 -2.23 11.07 -5.60
N GLN A 32 -2.83 9.88 -5.50
CA GLN A 32 -2.66 9.01 -4.34
C GLN A 32 -1.24 8.47 -4.18
N GLN A 33 -0.51 8.26 -5.29
CA GLN A 33 0.90 7.83 -5.25
C GLN A 33 1.89 8.96 -4.94
N SER A 34 1.51 10.21 -5.22
CA SER A 34 2.41 11.38 -5.13
C SER A 34 2.60 11.93 -3.70
N ASP A 35 2.12 11.25 -2.67
CA ASP A 35 2.26 11.70 -1.29
C ASP A 35 3.72 11.54 -0.82
N PRO A 36 4.40 12.63 -0.39
CA PRO A 36 5.83 12.60 -0.07
C PRO A 36 6.18 11.67 1.10
N MET A 37 5.23 11.35 1.98
CA MET A 37 5.47 10.38 3.05
C MET A 37 5.68 8.96 2.50
N LEU A 38 5.05 8.61 1.38
CA LEU A 38 5.24 7.31 0.73
C LEU A 38 6.67 7.14 0.20
N ASP A 39 7.27 8.21 -0.31
CA ASP A 39 8.66 8.18 -0.78
C ASP A 39 9.62 8.00 0.39
N ARG A 40 9.38 8.71 1.51
CA ARG A 40 10.16 8.52 2.75
C ARG A 40 10.05 7.10 3.30
N LEU A 41 8.85 6.51 3.25
CA LEU A 41 8.63 5.13 3.65
C LEU A 41 9.38 4.15 2.76
N ARG A 42 9.33 4.34 1.43
CA ARG A 42 10.11 3.53 0.48
C ARG A 42 11.60 3.59 0.76
N GLU A 43 12.15 4.80 0.95
CA GLU A 43 13.56 4.99 1.28
C GLU A 43 13.91 4.31 2.62
N LYS A 44 13.05 4.44 3.63
CA LYS A 44 13.27 3.87 4.97
C LYS A 44 13.31 2.34 4.96
N ILE A 45 12.47 1.68 4.14
CA ILE A 45 12.45 0.21 4.06
C ILE A 45 13.40 -0.37 3.01
N ALA A 46 13.97 0.46 2.12
CA ALA A 46 14.86 -0.01 1.05
C ALA A 46 15.97 -0.98 1.52
N PRO A 47 16.67 -0.72 2.65
CA PRO A 47 17.73 -1.61 3.12
C PRO A 47 17.27 -3.04 3.45
N LEU A 48 15.97 -3.24 3.74
CA LEU A 48 15.40 -4.57 4.01
C LEU A 48 15.40 -5.47 2.76
N PHE A 49 15.19 -4.88 1.58
CA PHE A 49 15.10 -5.58 0.29
C PHE A 49 16.45 -5.67 -0.45
N GLU A 50 17.43 -4.90 -0.03
CA GLU A 50 18.81 -5.03 -0.51
C GLU A 50 19.54 -6.25 0.08
N GLN A 51 19.00 -6.81 1.17
CA GLN A 51 19.53 -8.02 1.80
C GLN A 51 19.28 -9.27 0.94
N THR A 52 20.15 -10.26 1.07
CA THR A 52 19.93 -11.60 0.51
C THR A 52 19.52 -12.57 1.61
N TYR A 53 18.35 -13.19 1.47
CA TYR A 53 17.82 -14.16 2.43
C TYR A 53 17.96 -15.57 1.89
N ASN A 54 19.06 -16.25 2.25
CA ASN A 54 19.40 -17.57 1.70
C ASN A 54 18.51 -18.72 2.22
N SER A 55 17.76 -18.51 3.31
CA SER A 55 16.91 -19.54 3.93
C SER A 55 15.80 -18.93 4.80
N GLY A 56 14.80 -19.76 5.15
CA GLY A 56 13.69 -19.38 6.03
C GLY A 56 12.53 -18.67 5.34
N VAL A 57 11.59 -18.17 6.12
CA VAL A 57 10.35 -17.51 5.66
C VAL A 57 10.61 -16.23 4.86
N LEU A 58 11.78 -15.59 5.07
CA LEU A 58 12.19 -14.39 4.34
C LEU A 58 12.83 -14.68 2.98
N LYS A 59 13.00 -15.94 2.58
CA LYS A 59 13.59 -16.28 1.28
C LYS A 59 12.86 -15.63 0.11
N GLY A 60 11.54 -15.42 0.21
CA GLY A 60 10.77 -14.73 -0.83
C GLY A 60 10.97 -13.21 -0.89
N LEU A 61 11.60 -12.61 0.13
CA LEU A 61 11.84 -11.17 0.25
C LEU A 61 13.04 -10.71 -0.58
N ASP A 62 13.90 -11.64 -1.01
CA ASP A 62 15.15 -11.40 -1.74
C ASP A 62 14.98 -10.96 -3.20
N ARG A 63 13.74 -10.85 -3.70
CA ARG A 63 13.54 -10.44 -5.09
C ARG A 63 13.79 -8.94 -5.20
N LYS A 64 14.97 -8.60 -5.71
CA LYS A 64 15.50 -7.25 -5.96
C LYS A 64 14.53 -6.28 -6.65
N ASP A 65 13.46 -6.78 -7.26
CA ASP A 65 12.43 -5.98 -7.94
C ASP A 65 11.10 -5.87 -7.20
N ILE A 66 10.95 -6.38 -5.97
CA ILE A 66 9.68 -6.29 -5.23
C ILE A 66 9.32 -4.84 -4.91
N LEU A 67 10.28 -4.01 -4.52
CA LEU A 67 10.04 -2.57 -4.31
C LEU A 67 9.57 -1.88 -5.59
N ASN A 68 9.96 -2.41 -6.76
CA ASN A 68 9.50 -1.92 -8.06
C ASN A 68 8.10 -2.45 -8.44
N HIS A 69 7.71 -3.60 -7.88
CA HIS A 69 6.40 -4.24 -8.14
C HIS A 69 5.30 -3.72 -7.21
N ILE A 70 5.64 -3.45 -5.95
CA ILE A 70 4.69 -2.93 -4.96
C ILE A 70 4.48 -1.43 -5.16
N LYS A 71 3.23 -1.05 -5.40
CA LYS A 71 2.82 0.34 -5.54
C LYS A 71 2.19 0.80 -4.23
N LEU A 72 2.76 1.84 -3.62
CA LEU A 72 2.20 2.46 -2.43
C LEU A 72 1.25 3.59 -2.84
N TYR A 73 0.14 3.70 -2.14
CA TYR A 73 -0.88 4.73 -2.32
C TYR A 73 -1.29 5.26 -0.96
N ARG A 74 -1.66 6.54 -0.87
CA ARG A 74 -2.40 7.04 0.28
C ARG A 74 -3.86 6.60 0.19
N GLY A 75 -4.44 6.22 1.32
CA GLY A 75 -5.84 5.81 1.46
C GLY A 75 -6.45 6.30 2.76
N GLU A 76 -7.77 6.15 2.88
CA GLU A 76 -8.51 6.42 4.13
C GLU A 76 -8.30 5.32 5.18
N LYS A 77 -7.90 4.13 4.73
CA LYS A 77 -7.56 2.96 5.53
C LYS A 77 -6.33 2.29 4.92
N SER A 78 -5.69 1.44 5.72
CA SER A 78 -4.59 0.59 5.25
C SER A 78 -5.09 -0.78 4.84
N TYR A 79 -4.68 -1.21 3.65
CA TYR A 79 -5.05 -2.50 3.09
C TYR A 79 -4.25 -2.79 1.81
N THR A 80 -4.20 -4.07 1.45
CA THR A 80 -3.54 -4.54 0.24
C THR A 80 -4.56 -5.03 -0.80
N ILE A 81 -4.42 -4.60 -2.06
CA ILE A 81 -5.19 -5.12 -3.20
C ILE A 81 -4.26 -5.96 -4.10
N ASN A 82 -4.73 -7.17 -4.44
CA ASN A 82 -4.10 -8.10 -5.39
C ASN A 82 -2.62 -8.40 -5.10
N LYS A 83 -2.14 -8.22 -3.86
CA LYS A 83 -0.73 -8.40 -3.47
C LYS A 83 0.25 -7.48 -4.24
N GLU A 84 -0.24 -6.36 -4.77
CA GLU A 84 0.55 -5.43 -5.59
C GLU A 84 0.37 -3.97 -5.17
N LYS A 85 -0.85 -3.57 -4.82
CA LYS A 85 -1.16 -2.21 -4.42
C LYS A 85 -1.37 -2.16 -2.91
N ILE A 86 -0.55 -1.41 -2.20
CA ILE A 86 -0.71 -1.15 -0.77
C ILE A 86 -1.26 0.25 -0.61
N PHE A 87 -2.42 0.36 0.03
CA PHE A 87 -2.97 1.63 0.49
C PHE A 87 -2.56 1.82 1.94
N LEU A 88 -2.10 3.02 2.27
CA LEU A 88 -1.74 3.40 3.62
C LEU A 88 -2.56 4.61 4.05
N CYS A 89 -3.16 4.54 5.22
CA CYS A 89 -3.66 5.70 5.91
C CYS A 89 -2.50 6.40 6.62
N LEU A 90 -2.12 7.55 6.06
CA LEU A 90 -0.88 8.24 6.43
C LEU A 90 -1.07 9.28 7.53
N LYS A 91 -2.30 9.73 7.74
CA LYS A 91 -2.62 10.91 8.55
C LYS A 91 -3.72 10.64 9.57
N ASP A 92 -3.65 11.34 10.68
CA ASP A 92 -4.65 11.31 11.74
C ASP A 92 -5.83 12.25 11.47
N GLU A 93 -6.78 12.34 12.41
CA GLU A 93 -7.97 13.19 12.31
C GLU A 93 -7.65 14.69 12.22
N HIS A 94 -6.44 15.10 12.61
CA HIS A 94 -5.97 16.48 12.52
C HIS A 94 -5.24 16.75 11.20
N ASN A 95 -5.19 15.77 10.28
CA ASN A 95 -4.49 15.82 9.00
C ASN A 95 -2.95 15.94 9.15
N ASP A 96 -2.44 15.57 10.32
CA ASP A 96 -1.02 15.41 10.61
C ASP A 96 -0.59 13.99 10.26
N TYR A 97 0.66 13.83 9.81
CA TYR A 97 1.18 12.49 9.54
C TYR A 97 1.39 11.71 10.84
N TYR A 98 1.03 10.43 10.86
CA TYR A 98 1.49 9.53 11.92
C TYR A 98 3.02 9.49 11.94
N ASP A 99 3.58 9.14 13.10
CA ASP A 99 5.01 9.00 13.26
C ASP A 99 5.58 7.92 12.32
N MET A 100 6.85 8.09 11.95
CA MET A 100 7.50 7.21 10.99
C MET A 100 7.54 5.76 11.48
N ASN A 101 7.70 5.52 12.79
CA ASN A 101 7.80 4.17 13.33
C ASN A 101 6.48 3.41 13.20
N MET A 102 5.37 4.08 13.53
CA MET A 102 4.01 3.57 13.34
C MET A 102 3.72 3.27 11.86
N LEU A 103 4.05 4.19 10.96
CA LEU A 103 3.82 3.99 9.52
C LEU A 103 4.68 2.86 8.95
N VAL A 104 5.92 2.70 9.41
CA VAL A 104 6.78 1.55 9.08
C VAL A 104 6.12 0.26 9.57
N TYR A 105 5.66 0.20 10.83
CA TYR A 105 5.00 -0.99 11.37
C TYR A 105 3.81 -1.43 10.50
N VAL A 106 2.93 -0.49 10.14
CA VAL A 106 1.76 -0.78 9.29
C VAL A 106 2.18 -1.16 7.87
N LEU A 107 3.17 -0.49 7.28
CA LEU A 107 3.66 -0.87 5.97
C LEU A 107 4.25 -2.28 5.95
N LEU A 108 5.02 -2.66 6.97
CA LEU A 108 5.54 -4.02 7.10
C LEU A 108 4.41 -5.06 7.26
N HIS A 109 3.33 -4.71 7.96
CA HIS A 109 2.12 -5.55 8.05
C HIS A 109 1.49 -5.81 6.68
N GLU A 110 1.28 -4.74 5.90
CA GLU A 110 0.71 -4.88 4.54
C GLU A 110 1.66 -5.62 3.59
N ILE A 111 2.98 -5.40 3.72
CA ILE A 111 3.98 -6.16 2.98
C ILE A 111 3.89 -7.65 3.33
N SER A 112 3.69 -8.03 4.60
CA SER A 112 3.48 -9.43 4.97
C SER A 112 2.27 -10.04 4.24
N HIS A 113 1.16 -9.30 4.10
CA HIS A 113 0.01 -9.75 3.30
C HIS A 113 0.34 -9.96 1.81
N VAL A 114 1.29 -9.19 1.25
CA VAL A 114 1.77 -9.40 -0.12
C VAL A 114 2.49 -10.75 -0.26
N PHE A 115 3.24 -11.18 0.76
CA PHE A 115 4.02 -12.43 0.74
C PHE A 115 3.24 -13.67 1.16
N CYS A 116 2.16 -13.52 1.92
CA CYS A 116 1.32 -14.64 2.30
C CYS A 116 0.64 -15.26 1.08
N THR A 117 0.56 -16.59 1.05
CA THR A 117 -0.26 -17.30 0.07
C THR A 117 -1.74 -17.10 0.37
N ASN A 118 -2.10 -17.22 1.65
CA ASN A 118 -3.48 -17.18 2.16
C ASN A 118 -3.92 -15.76 2.55
N ILE A 119 -5.23 -15.53 2.56
CA ILE A 119 -5.85 -14.27 3.02
C ILE A 119 -6.02 -14.31 4.55
N GLY A 120 -5.79 -13.17 5.20
CA GLY A 120 -5.96 -13.00 6.65
C GLY A 120 -4.68 -13.23 7.45
N HIS A 121 -4.80 -13.19 8.78
CA HIS A 121 -3.70 -13.36 9.74
C HIS A 121 -3.54 -14.84 10.11
N THR A 122 -3.07 -15.64 9.16
CA THR A 122 -2.75 -17.06 9.38
C THR A 122 -1.41 -17.23 10.11
N GLN A 123 -1.05 -18.46 10.49
CA GLN A 123 0.28 -18.73 11.03
C GLN A 123 1.40 -18.32 10.05
N GLU A 124 1.20 -18.57 8.75
CA GLU A 124 2.11 -18.12 7.69
C GLU A 124 2.30 -16.60 7.73
N PHE A 125 1.22 -15.83 7.92
CA PHE A 125 1.30 -14.39 8.09
C PHE A 125 2.13 -13.99 9.30
N HIS A 126 1.84 -14.57 10.47
CA HIS A 126 2.56 -14.23 11.70
C HIS A 126 4.04 -14.58 11.59
N ASP A 127 4.39 -15.74 11.04
CA ASP A 127 5.78 -16.15 10.85
C ASP A 127 6.54 -15.17 9.94
N ILE A 128 5.91 -14.72 8.85
CA ILE A 128 6.49 -13.73 7.92
C ILE A 128 6.61 -12.37 8.60
N PHE A 129 5.54 -11.89 9.24
CA PHE A 129 5.49 -10.56 9.84
C PHE A 129 6.48 -10.42 10.99
N GLU A 130 6.57 -11.41 11.88
CA GLU A 130 7.55 -11.44 12.96
C GLU A 130 8.99 -11.47 12.44
N ALA A 131 9.26 -12.26 11.40
CA ALA A 131 10.58 -12.32 10.79
C ALA A 131 10.97 -10.98 10.12
N ILE A 132 10.02 -10.33 9.44
CA ILE A 132 10.22 -9.02 8.82
C ILE A 132 10.46 -7.95 9.90
N LEU A 133 9.64 -7.89 10.95
CA LEU A 133 9.78 -6.92 12.04
C LEU A 133 11.11 -7.10 12.79
N LYS A 134 11.49 -8.35 13.08
CA LYS A 134 12.79 -8.64 13.68
C LYS A 134 13.91 -8.11 12.80
N LYS A 135 13.85 -8.35 11.49
CA LYS A 135 14.89 -7.89 10.59
C LYS A 135 14.93 -6.37 10.43
N ALA A 136 13.77 -5.73 10.34
CA ALA A 136 13.65 -4.29 10.34
C ALA A 136 14.22 -3.66 11.62
N THR A 137 14.05 -4.33 12.77
CA THR A 137 14.65 -3.93 14.05
C THR A 137 16.17 -4.01 14.01
N GLU A 138 16.72 -5.14 13.56
CA GLU A 138 18.18 -5.32 13.41
C GLU A 138 18.83 -4.26 12.50
N LEU A 139 18.09 -3.78 11.50
CA LEU A 139 18.53 -2.76 10.55
C LEU A 139 18.24 -1.31 11.00
N GLY A 140 17.61 -1.09 12.16
CA GLY A 140 17.22 0.25 12.64
C GLY A 140 16.12 0.92 11.79
N ILE A 141 15.36 0.12 11.04
CA ILE A 141 14.21 0.56 10.25
C ILE A 141 12.99 0.74 11.16
N TYR A 142 12.82 -0.16 12.12
CA TYR A 142 11.75 -0.17 13.10
C TYR A 142 12.33 -0.18 14.51
N ASP A 143 11.74 0.60 15.42
CA ASP A 143 12.06 0.63 16.84
C ASP A 143 10.91 -0.01 17.64
N PRO A 144 11.12 -1.23 18.20
CA PRO A 144 10.09 -1.93 18.97
C PRO A 144 9.86 -1.34 20.37
N THR A 145 10.67 -0.37 20.81
CA THR A 145 10.51 0.28 22.12
C THR A 145 9.51 1.44 22.09
N LEU A 146 9.18 1.94 20.90
CA LEU A 146 8.16 2.96 20.71
C LEU A 146 6.77 2.33 20.67
N GLU A 147 5.82 2.98 21.33
CA GLU A 147 4.44 2.49 21.38
C GLU A 147 3.75 2.58 20.02
N ILE A 148 3.05 1.50 19.64
CA ILE A 148 2.15 1.49 18.50
C ILE A 148 0.81 2.06 18.93
N ARG A 149 0.41 3.15 18.27
CA ARG A 149 -0.85 3.85 18.53
C ARG A 149 -2.06 2.95 18.20
N ASN A 150 -2.94 2.76 19.18
CA ASN A 150 -4.16 1.95 19.01
C ASN A 150 -5.28 2.68 18.25
N ASP A 151 -5.18 4.01 18.10
CA ASP A 151 -6.15 4.85 17.42
C ASP A 151 -5.87 5.00 15.91
N TYR A 152 -4.90 4.26 15.37
CA TYR A 152 -4.54 4.28 13.97
C TYR A 152 -5.75 4.13 13.03
N CYS A 153 -6.08 5.23 12.35
CA CYS A 153 -7.13 5.34 11.33
C CYS A 153 -8.53 4.94 11.79
N THR A 154 -8.76 4.99 13.10
CA THR A 154 -10.05 4.68 13.75
C THR A 154 -11.09 5.79 13.56
N PHE A 155 -10.66 7.03 13.28
CA PHE A 155 -11.57 8.16 13.05
C PHE A 155 -12.42 8.00 11.77
N ASN A 156 -11.98 7.16 10.83
CA ASN A 156 -12.71 6.82 9.62
C ASN A 156 -13.69 5.65 9.79
N ASP A 157 -13.79 5.05 10.99
CA ASP A 157 -14.64 3.88 11.27
C ASP A 157 -16.05 4.24 11.78
N GLY A 158 -16.37 5.53 11.92
CA GLY A 158 -17.66 5.96 12.46
C GLY A 158 -18.13 7.34 12.01
N LYS A 159 -18.57 7.46 10.74
CA LYS A 159 -19.73 8.25 10.26
C LYS A 159 -19.93 8.09 8.75
#